data_AF-A0A378FUS2-F1
#
_entry.id   AF-A0A378FUS2-F1
#
_cell.length_a   1.000
_cell.length_b   1.000
_cell.length_c   1.000
_cell.angle_alpha   90.00
_cell.angle_beta   90.00
_cell.angle_gamma   90.00
#
_symmetry.space_group_name_H-M   'P 1'
#
loop_
_entity.id
_entity.type
_entity.pdbx_description
1 polymer ?
#
loop_
_entity_poly.entity_id
_entity_poly.type
_entity_poly.pdbx_seq_one_letter_code
_entity_poly.pdbx_strand_id
1 'polypeptide(L)'
;MKRELAIEFSRVTEAAALAGYKWLGRGDKNTADGAAVNAMRIMLNLVNIDGTIVIGEGEIDEAPMLYIGEKVGTGKGDAVDIAVDPIEGTRMTAMGQANALAVMAVGDKGSFLNAPDMYMEKLIVGPGAKGAIDLNLPLEENLHNIARALNKPLGELTVTVLAKPRHDAVIAQLQQLGVRVFAIPDGDVAASILTCMPDSEVDVLYGIGGAPEGVVSAAVIRALDGICRGACWLATT
;
A
#
# COMPACT_ATOMS: atom_id res chain seq x y z
N MET A 1 13.72 -7.34 -16.06
CA MET A 1 12.33 -7.03 -16.45
C MET A 1 12.28 -6.17 -17.72
N LYS A 2 11.48 -6.57 -18.72
CA LYS A 2 11.26 -5.79 -19.96
C LYS A 2 10.26 -4.66 -19.72
N ARG A 3 10.61 -3.43 -20.13
CA ARG A 3 9.72 -2.25 -20.08
C ARG A 3 8.39 -2.45 -20.82
N GLU A 4 8.38 -3.33 -21.83
CA GLU A 4 7.19 -3.70 -22.61
C GLU A 4 6.08 -4.31 -21.73
N LEU A 5 6.40 -4.91 -20.58
CA LEU A 5 5.40 -5.49 -19.67
C LEU A 5 4.60 -4.44 -18.89
N ALA A 6 5.05 -3.18 -18.84
CA ALA A 6 4.37 -2.14 -18.07
C ALA A 6 2.92 -1.93 -18.50
N ILE A 7 2.63 -1.99 -19.81
CA ILE A 7 1.26 -1.88 -20.33
C ILE A 7 0.42 -3.12 -20.06
N GLU A 8 1.04 -4.30 -20.03
CA GLU A 8 0.34 -5.54 -19.67
C GLU A 8 -0.09 -5.50 -18.21
N PHE A 9 0.76 -5.00 -17.32
CA PHE A 9 0.44 -4.83 -15.91
C PHE A 9 -0.64 -3.78 -15.64
N SER A 10 -0.75 -2.71 -16.45
CA SER A 10 -1.87 -1.77 -16.32
C SER A 10 -3.21 -2.44 -16.64
N ARG A 11 -3.23 -3.32 -17.66
CA ARG A 11 -4.44 -4.08 -18.04
C ARG A 11 -4.89 -5.05 -16.94
N VAL A 12 -3.95 -5.56 -16.14
CA VAL A 12 -4.25 -6.41 -14.98
C VAL A 12 -5.04 -5.63 -13.93
N THR A 13 -4.57 -4.45 -13.52
CA THR A 13 -5.27 -3.63 -12.52
C THR A 13 -6.56 -3.02 -13.06
N GLU A 14 -6.61 -2.65 -14.35
CA GLU A 14 -7.85 -2.23 -15.03
C GLU A 14 -8.93 -3.30 -14.96
N ALA A 15 -8.59 -4.56 -15.26
CA ALA A 15 -9.55 -5.66 -15.22
C ALA A 15 -10.05 -5.93 -13.79
N ALA A 16 -9.15 -5.91 -12.81
CA ALA A 16 -9.50 -6.07 -11.40
C ALA A 16 -10.45 -4.96 -10.92
N ALA A 17 -10.11 -3.70 -11.20
CA ALA A 17 -10.93 -2.54 -10.86
C ALA A 17 -12.31 -2.59 -11.53
N LEU A 18 -12.39 -2.94 -12.82
CA LEU A 18 -13.65 -3.08 -13.53
C LEU A 18 -14.54 -4.20 -12.98
N ALA A 19 -13.94 -5.30 -12.53
CA ALA A 19 -14.66 -6.41 -11.90
C ALA A 19 -15.19 -6.01 -10.51
N GLY A 20 -14.34 -5.43 -9.66
CA GLY A 20 -14.73 -4.91 -8.35
C GLY A 20 -15.81 -3.83 -8.44
N TYR A 21 -15.72 -2.95 -9.45
CA TYR A 21 -16.71 -1.89 -9.69
C TYR A 21 -18.13 -2.41 -9.90
N LYS A 22 -18.31 -3.63 -10.42
CA LYS A 22 -19.65 -4.24 -10.56
C LYS A 22 -20.36 -4.43 -9.22
N TRP A 23 -19.60 -4.44 -8.12
CA TRP A 23 -20.06 -4.62 -6.75
C TRP A 23 -20.04 -3.35 -5.90
N LEU A 24 -19.73 -2.20 -6.50
CA LEU A 24 -19.74 -0.90 -5.82
C LEU A 24 -21.12 -0.61 -5.20
N GLY A 25 -21.14 -0.33 -3.89
CA GLY A 25 -22.34 0.02 -3.16
C GLY A 25 -23.33 -1.13 -2.93
N ARG A 26 -22.92 -2.39 -3.14
CA ARG A 26 -23.80 -3.57 -2.99
C ARG A 26 -23.78 -4.20 -1.59
N GLY A 27 -23.00 -3.66 -0.66
CA GLY A 27 -22.93 -4.15 0.73
C GLY A 27 -22.23 -5.51 0.91
N ASP A 28 -21.64 -6.06 -0.15
CA ASP A 28 -20.94 -7.35 -0.11
C ASP A 28 -19.47 -7.17 -0.48
N LYS A 29 -18.63 -7.04 0.56
CA LYS A 29 -17.19 -6.84 0.39
C LYS A 29 -16.48 -8.08 -0.14
N ASN A 30 -16.93 -9.28 0.26
CA ASN A 30 -16.24 -10.53 -0.06
C ASN A 30 -16.46 -10.89 -1.54
N THR A 31 -17.68 -10.69 -2.04
CA THR A 31 -17.97 -10.93 -3.46
C THR A 31 -17.32 -9.88 -4.35
N ALA A 32 -17.24 -8.62 -3.90
CA ALA A 32 -16.48 -7.58 -4.62
C ALA A 32 -15.02 -7.99 -4.78
N ASP A 33 -14.40 -8.42 -3.68
CA ASP A 33 -13.01 -8.83 -3.63
C ASP A 33 -12.73 -10.07 -4.49
N GLY A 34 -13.51 -11.14 -4.31
CA GLY A 34 -13.40 -12.35 -5.12
C GLY A 34 -13.55 -12.11 -6.63
N ALA A 35 -14.36 -11.13 -7.03
CA ALA A 35 -14.49 -10.74 -8.44
C ALA A 35 -13.20 -10.09 -8.97
N ALA A 36 -12.57 -9.22 -8.18
CA ALA A 36 -11.30 -8.57 -8.54
C ALA A 36 -10.14 -9.57 -8.53
N VAL A 37 -10.02 -10.42 -7.50
CA VAL A 37 -9.04 -11.52 -7.40
C VAL A 37 -9.08 -12.38 -8.66
N ASN A 38 -10.27 -12.84 -9.05
CA ASN A 38 -10.44 -13.67 -10.23
C ASN A 38 -10.02 -12.96 -11.52
N ALA A 39 -10.46 -11.71 -11.71
CA ALA A 39 -10.11 -10.94 -12.91
C ALA A 39 -8.60 -10.65 -13.00
N MET A 40 -7.98 -10.26 -11.88
CA MET A 40 -6.55 -10.01 -11.77
C MET A 40 -5.75 -11.27 -12.13
N ARG A 41 -6.11 -12.41 -11.53
CA ARG A 41 -5.44 -13.70 -11.79
C ARG A 41 -5.56 -14.15 -13.24
N ILE A 42 -6.75 -14.01 -13.84
CA ILE A 42 -6.95 -14.32 -15.27
C ILE A 42 -6.01 -13.49 -16.13
N MET A 43 -5.96 -12.17 -15.92
CA MET A 43 -5.12 -11.29 -16.70
C MET A 43 -3.63 -11.57 -16.49
N LEU A 44 -3.19 -11.81 -15.25
CA LEU A 44 -1.81 -12.20 -14.94
C LEU A 44 -1.37 -13.44 -15.72
N ASN A 45 -2.23 -14.45 -15.82
CA ASN A 45 -1.93 -15.70 -16.53
C ASN A 45 -1.81 -15.56 -18.05
N LEU A 46 -2.14 -14.40 -18.62
CA LEU A 46 -1.90 -14.08 -20.03
C LEU A 46 -0.54 -13.41 -20.26
N VAL A 47 0.12 -12.93 -19.21
CA VAL A 47 1.37 -12.16 -19.31
C VAL A 47 2.57 -13.10 -19.48
N ASN A 48 3.54 -12.72 -20.32
CA ASN A 48 4.80 -13.43 -20.53
C ASN A 48 5.80 -13.17 -19.39
N ILE A 49 5.50 -13.75 -18.21
CA ILE A 49 6.37 -13.82 -17.04
C ILE A 49 6.39 -15.22 -16.41
N ASP A 50 7.44 -15.53 -15.65
CA ASP A 50 7.48 -16.60 -14.65
C ASP A 50 7.25 -15.99 -13.27
N GLY A 51 6.01 -15.61 -12.99
CA GLY A 51 5.62 -14.89 -11.78
C GLY A 51 5.45 -15.81 -10.57
N THR A 52 5.78 -15.29 -9.40
CA THR A 52 5.43 -15.88 -8.11
C THR A 52 4.73 -14.82 -7.26
N ILE A 53 3.54 -15.14 -6.73
CA ILE A 53 2.89 -14.30 -5.73
C ILE A 53 3.68 -14.41 -4.43
N VAL A 54 4.20 -13.30 -3.92
CA VAL A 54 4.88 -13.24 -2.61
C VAL A 54 4.10 -12.46 -1.57
N ILE A 55 3.15 -11.64 -2.03
CA ILE A 55 2.13 -10.97 -1.23
C ILE A 55 0.82 -11.09 -2.00
N GLY A 56 -0.22 -11.60 -1.35
CA GLY A 56 -1.55 -11.76 -1.94
C GLY A 56 -2.61 -12.02 -0.89
N GLU A 57 -3.66 -12.76 -1.26
CA GLU A 57 -4.89 -12.94 -0.47
C GLU A 57 -4.71 -13.73 0.83
N GLY A 58 -3.58 -14.44 0.98
CA GLY A 58 -3.27 -15.25 2.15
C GLY A 58 -2.45 -16.48 1.83
N GLU A 59 -2.33 -17.38 2.80
CA GLU A 59 -1.71 -18.69 2.61
C GLU A 59 -2.58 -19.62 1.75
N ILE A 60 -1.99 -20.66 1.16
CA ILE A 60 -2.71 -21.59 0.25
C ILE A 60 -3.95 -22.25 0.89
N ASP A 61 -3.92 -22.46 2.20
CA ASP A 61 -5.02 -23.07 2.95
C ASP A 61 -6.18 -22.08 3.20
N GLU A 62 -5.92 -20.78 3.07
CA GLU A 62 -6.84 -19.69 3.39
C GLU A 62 -7.37 -18.98 2.14
N ALA A 63 -6.59 -18.99 1.05
CA ALA A 63 -6.90 -18.33 -0.21
C ALA A 63 -6.85 -19.29 -1.41
N PRO A 64 -7.97 -19.51 -2.14
CA PRO A 64 -7.99 -20.41 -3.30
C PRO A 64 -7.35 -19.82 -4.56
N MET A 65 -7.09 -18.51 -4.58
CA MET A 65 -6.51 -17.76 -5.71
C MET A 65 -5.60 -16.66 -5.16
N LEU A 66 -4.53 -16.35 -5.88
CA LEU A 66 -3.52 -15.35 -5.52
C LEU A 66 -2.94 -15.58 -4.12
N TYR A 67 -2.76 -16.85 -3.75
CA TYR A 67 -2.12 -17.24 -2.49
C TYR A 67 -0.60 -17.07 -2.55
N ILE A 68 0.03 -16.92 -1.39
CA ILE A 68 1.48 -16.80 -1.27
C ILE A 68 2.15 -18.07 -1.81
N GLY A 69 3.04 -17.89 -2.79
CA GLY A 69 3.72 -18.96 -3.53
C GLY A 69 3.04 -19.37 -4.83
N GLU A 70 1.86 -18.84 -5.17
CA GLU A 70 1.19 -19.18 -6.43
C GLU A 70 2.05 -18.77 -7.64
N LYS A 71 2.16 -19.69 -8.61
CA LYS A 71 2.79 -19.42 -9.90
C LYS A 71 1.77 -18.82 -10.86
N VAL A 72 2.09 -17.64 -11.40
CA VAL A 72 1.23 -16.91 -12.34
C VAL A 72 2.00 -16.47 -13.58
N GLY A 73 1.28 -16.21 -14.66
CA GLY A 73 1.86 -15.92 -15.98
C GLY A 73 2.00 -17.16 -16.84
N THR A 74 2.44 -16.97 -18.07
CA THR A 74 2.59 -18.07 -19.05
C THR A 74 3.80 -18.97 -18.78
N GLY A 75 4.64 -18.62 -17.79
CA GLY A 75 5.92 -19.29 -17.49
C GLY A 75 7.05 -18.96 -18.46
N LYS A 76 6.80 -18.05 -19.42
CA LYS A 76 7.82 -17.52 -20.33
C LYS A 76 8.33 -16.19 -19.78
N GLY A 77 9.56 -15.80 -20.08
CA GLY A 77 10.08 -14.48 -19.70
C GLY A 77 10.84 -14.49 -18.37
N ASP A 78 10.93 -13.33 -17.73
CA ASP A 78 11.72 -13.15 -16.52
C ASP A 78 11.02 -13.76 -15.30
N ALA A 79 11.80 -14.32 -14.38
CA ALA A 79 11.32 -14.71 -13.06
C ALA A 79 11.12 -13.48 -12.20
N VAL A 80 9.89 -13.26 -11.73
CA VAL A 80 9.49 -12.04 -11.01
C VAL A 80 8.69 -12.38 -9.77
N ASP A 81 8.85 -11.55 -8.74
CA ASP A 81 8.01 -11.57 -7.56
C ASP A 81 6.89 -10.54 -7.74
N ILE A 82 5.69 -10.90 -7.28
CA ILE A 82 4.48 -10.11 -7.45
C ILE A 82 3.81 -9.93 -6.09
N ALA A 83 3.48 -8.68 -5.78
CA ALA A 83 2.62 -8.31 -4.67
C ALA A 83 1.31 -7.78 -5.24
N VAL A 84 0.18 -8.35 -4.81
CA VAL A 84 -1.16 -7.95 -5.24
C VAL A 84 -2.00 -7.48 -4.06
N ASP A 85 -2.86 -6.51 -4.35
CA ASP A 85 -4.00 -6.13 -3.52
C ASP A 85 -5.17 -5.85 -4.49
N PRO A 86 -5.94 -6.88 -4.86
CA PRO A 86 -6.96 -6.80 -5.91
C PRO A 86 -8.03 -5.74 -5.65
N ILE A 87 -8.40 -5.51 -4.39
CA ILE A 87 -9.16 -4.35 -3.95
C ILE A 87 -8.60 -3.85 -2.62
N GLU A 88 -7.80 -2.80 -2.70
CA GLU A 88 -7.54 -1.97 -1.53
C GLU A 88 -8.85 -1.25 -1.18
N GLY A 89 -9.34 -1.49 0.04
CA GLY A 89 -10.58 -0.89 0.51
C GLY A 89 -11.84 -1.67 0.14
N THR A 90 -11.86 -2.99 0.30
CA THR A 90 -13.05 -3.84 0.08
C THR A 90 -14.32 -3.31 0.76
N ARG A 91 -14.20 -2.79 2.01
CA ARG A 91 -15.30 -2.11 2.73
C ARG A 91 -15.75 -0.84 2.01
N MET A 92 -14.82 -0.02 1.52
CA MET A 92 -15.13 1.20 0.78
C MET A 92 -15.90 0.88 -0.51
N THR A 93 -15.47 -0.14 -1.24
CA THR A 93 -16.20 -0.67 -2.41
C THR A 93 -17.60 -1.11 -2.05
N ALA A 94 -17.77 -1.97 -1.03
CA ALA A 94 -19.08 -2.45 -0.60
C ALA A 94 -20.03 -1.31 -0.20
N MET A 95 -19.50 -0.24 0.40
CA MET A 95 -20.27 0.91 0.87
C MET A 95 -20.41 2.04 -0.16
N GLY A 96 -19.83 1.92 -1.36
CA GLY A 96 -19.89 2.97 -2.38
C GLY A 96 -19.10 4.23 -2.00
N GLN A 97 -18.03 4.09 -1.23
CA GLN A 97 -17.18 5.18 -0.76
C GLN A 97 -16.00 5.43 -1.71
N ALA A 98 -15.38 6.60 -1.56
CA ALA A 98 -14.21 6.99 -2.34
C ALA A 98 -12.96 6.16 -1.98
N ASN A 99 -11.92 6.30 -2.82
CA ASN A 99 -10.56 5.82 -2.59
C ASN A 99 -10.31 4.30 -2.62
N ALA A 100 -11.29 3.47 -2.96
CA ALA A 100 -11.00 2.08 -3.31
C ALA A 100 -10.27 1.98 -4.65
N LEU A 101 -9.28 1.09 -4.75
CA LEU A 101 -8.46 0.89 -5.95
C LEU A 101 -7.94 -0.56 -6.06
N ALA A 102 -7.53 -0.97 -7.25
CA ALA A 102 -6.82 -2.23 -7.46
C ALA A 102 -5.32 -1.96 -7.60
N VAL A 103 -4.49 -2.69 -6.85
CA VAL A 103 -3.05 -2.44 -6.76
C VAL A 103 -2.25 -3.70 -7.08
N MET A 104 -1.10 -3.49 -7.72
CA MET A 104 -0.10 -4.53 -7.90
C MET A 104 1.29 -3.89 -7.99
N ALA A 105 2.29 -4.58 -7.44
CA ALA A 105 3.69 -4.30 -7.65
C ALA A 105 4.40 -5.55 -8.19
N VAL A 106 5.32 -5.34 -9.13
CA VAL A 106 6.13 -6.42 -9.71
C VAL A 106 7.60 -6.02 -9.61
N GLY A 107 8.42 -6.94 -9.12
CA GLY A 107 9.86 -6.73 -8.95
C GLY A 107 10.65 -7.94 -9.41
N ASP A 108 11.97 -7.78 -9.48
CA ASP A 108 12.85 -8.93 -9.71
C ASP A 108 12.69 -9.95 -8.57
N LYS A 109 12.94 -11.23 -8.84
CA LYS A 109 12.86 -12.27 -7.82
C LYS A 109 13.71 -11.94 -6.59
N GLY A 110 13.13 -12.04 -5.40
CA GLY A 110 13.73 -11.70 -4.11
C GLY A 110 13.75 -10.20 -3.78
N SER A 111 13.05 -9.35 -4.54
CA SER A 111 13.07 -7.90 -4.32
C SER A 111 12.06 -7.40 -3.29
N PHE A 112 11.07 -8.21 -2.94
CA PHE A 112 10.08 -7.87 -1.92
C PHE A 112 10.40 -8.58 -0.59
N LEU A 113 10.07 -7.91 0.52
CA LEU A 113 10.10 -8.52 1.83
C LEU A 113 8.94 -9.53 1.91
N ASN A 114 9.25 -10.77 2.29
CA ASN A 114 8.23 -11.75 2.64
C ASN A 114 7.66 -11.37 4.03
N ALA A 115 6.66 -10.49 4.03
CA ALA A 115 5.98 -10.06 5.24
C ALA A 115 4.82 -11.02 5.55
N PRO A 116 4.73 -11.56 6.78
CA PRO A 116 3.53 -12.30 7.20
C PRO A 116 2.33 -11.33 7.30
N ASP A 117 1.12 -11.87 7.28
CA ASP A 117 -0.10 -11.10 7.49
C ASP A 117 -0.21 -10.64 8.95
N MET A 118 0.38 -9.47 9.23
CA MET A 118 0.43 -8.85 10.55
C MET A 118 0.43 -7.33 10.42
N TYR A 119 0.41 -6.63 11.54
CA TYR A 119 0.52 -5.18 11.55
C TYR A 119 1.98 -4.70 11.38
N MET A 120 2.14 -3.55 10.74
CA MET A 120 3.40 -2.83 10.55
C MET A 120 3.18 -1.35 10.85
N GLU A 121 4.02 -0.78 11.71
CA GLU A 121 4.17 0.67 11.84
C GLU A 121 4.94 1.19 10.64
N LYS A 122 4.41 2.23 10.00
CA LYS A 122 4.89 2.82 8.77
C LYS A 122 5.23 4.29 9.03
N LEU A 123 6.41 4.72 8.59
CA LEU A 123 6.78 6.12 8.44
C LEU A 123 7.26 6.34 7.01
N ILE A 124 6.49 7.11 6.26
CA ILE A 124 6.68 7.27 4.81
C ILE A 124 6.72 8.75 4.47
N VAL A 125 7.71 9.13 3.66
CA VAL A 125 7.85 10.47 3.11
C VAL A 125 8.29 10.44 1.66
N GLY A 126 7.98 11.51 0.92
CA GLY A 126 8.41 11.70 -0.45
C GLY A 126 9.90 12.07 -0.59
N PRO A 127 10.35 12.32 -1.84
CA PRO A 127 11.77 12.54 -2.16
C PRO A 127 12.41 13.70 -1.38
N GLY A 128 11.65 14.77 -1.14
CA GLY A 128 12.15 15.96 -0.45
C GLY A 128 12.60 15.71 1.00
N ALA A 129 12.16 14.62 1.63
CA ALA A 129 12.51 14.26 3.01
C ALA A 129 13.12 12.85 3.13
N LYS A 130 13.58 12.26 2.02
CA LYS A 130 14.09 10.87 1.97
C LYS A 130 15.16 10.54 3.03
N GLY A 131 16.02 11.50 3.35
CA GLY A 131 17.10 11.34 4.33
C GLY A 131 16.77 11.79 5.75
N ALA A 132 15.53 12.17 6.03
CA ALA A 132 15.16 12.89 7.25
C ALA A 132 14.41 12.04 8.30
N ILE A 133 14.21 10.74 8.04
CA ILE A 133 13.39 9.87 8.91
C ILE A 133 14.17 8.70 9.52
N ASP A 134 13.84 8.36 10.77
CA ASP A 134 14.32 7.19 11.51
C ASP A 134 13.25 6.73 12.51
N LEU A 135 12.77 5.49 12.38
CA LEU A 135 11.75 4.90 13.26
C LEU A 135 12.25 4.71 14.71
N ASN A 136 13.56 4.75 14.97
CA ASN A 136 14.11 4.65 16.33
C ASN A 136 14.05 5.98 17.09
N LEU A 137 13.78 7.09 16.40
CA LEU A 137 13.62 8.41 17.01
C LEU A 137 12.16 8.64 17.41
N PRO A 138 11.90 9.47 18.43
CA PRO A 138 10.55 9.92 18.75
C PRO A 138 9.84 10.53 17.53
N LEU A 139 8.53 10.33 17.42
CA LEU A 139 7.72 10.86 16.32
C LEU A 139 7.89 12.37 16.15
N GLU A 140 7.87 13.12 17.25
CA GLU A 140 8.07 14.58 17.25
C GLU A 140 9.39 14.99 16.58
N GLU A 141 10.47 14.28 16.88
CA GLU A 141 11.79 14.56 16.30
C GLU A 141 11.81 14.29 14.79
N ASN A 142 11.19 13.19 14.35
CA ASN A 142 11.00 12.90 12.93
C ASN A 142 10.25 14.04 12.23
N LEU A 143 9.15 14.53 12.79
CA LEU A 143 8.35 15.60 12.17
C LEU A 143 9.13 16.91 12.06
N HIS A 144 9.94 17.26 13.07
CA HIS A 144 10.83 18.41 12.99
C HIS A 144 11.91 18.25 11.91
N ASN A 145 12.48 17.06 11.77
CA ASN A 145 13.48 16.77 10.74
C ASN A 145 12.88 16.83 9.34
N ILE A 146 11.68 16.28 9.16
CA ILE A 146 10.93 16.33 7.90
C ILE A 146 10.58 17.78 7.54
N ALA A 147 10.02 18.55 8.47
CA ALA A 147 9.69 19.96 8.25
C ALA A 147 10.91 20.79 7.83
N ARG A 148 12.07 20.55 8.48
CA ARG A 148 13.35 21.17 8.10
C ARG A 148 13.80 20.77 6.69
N ALA A 149 13.69 19.49 6.34
CA ALA A 149 14.06 18.99 5.01
C ALA A 149 13.18 19.56 3.90
N LEU A 150 11.88 19.74 4.17
CA LEU A 150 10.92 20.34 3.25
C LEU A 150 10.93 21.87 3.25
N ASN A 151 11.73 22.50 4.12
CA ASN A 151 11.77 23.95 4.34
C ASN A 151 10.36 24.54 4.62
N LYS A 152 9.59 23.85 5.47
CA LYS A 152 8.25 24.26 5.91
C LYS A 152 8.22 24.44 7.43
N PRO A 153 7.41 25.36 7.97
CA PRO A 153 7.13 25.37 9.41
C PRO A 153 6.36 24.10 9.81
N LEU A 154 6.56 23.63 11.04
CA LEU A 154 5.89 22.41 11.52
C LEU A 154 4.37 22.48 11.38
N GLY A 155 3.76 23.65 11.61
CA GLY A 155 2.31 23.84 11.50
C GLY A 155 1.73 23.75 10.09
N GLU A 156 2.57 23.77 9.05
CA GLU A 156 2.15 23.54 7.66
C GLU A 156 2.35 22.09 7.21
N LEU A 157 3.03 21.27 8.03
CA LEU A 157 3.25 19.86 7.73
C LEU A 157 1.93 19.09 7.85
N THR A 158 1.61 18.27 6.85
CA THR A 158 0.41 17.43 6.86
C THR A 158 0.77 15.95 7.00
N VAL A 159 0.24 15.32 8.05
CA VAL A 159 0.41 13.89 8.33
C VAL A 159 -0.90 13.16 8.04
N THR A 160 -0.87 12.18 7.15
CA THR A 160 -1.98 11.24 6.95
C THR A 160 -1.82 10.00 7.83
N VAL A 161 -2.93 9.54 8.42
CA VAL A 161 -2.96 8.42 9.37
C VAL A 161 -4.30 7.69 9.29
N LEU A 162 -4.32 6.37 9.49
CA LEU A 162 -5.59 5.63 9.54
C LEU A 162 -6.41 6.04 10.78
N ALA A 163 -7.69 6.38 10.59
CA ALA A 163 -8.65 6.70 11.64
C ALA A 163 -9.15 5.42 12.32
N LYS A 164 -8.32 4.86 13.20
CA LYS A 164 -8.59 3.63 13.97
C LYS A 164 -8.35 3.90 15.45
N PRO A 165 -9.04 3.22 16.38
CA PRO A 165 -8.87 3.44 17.83
C PRO A 165 -7.41 3.33 18.31
N ARG A 166 -6.62 2.44 17.69
CA ARG A 166 -5.18 2.28 17.95
C ARG A 166 -4.35 3.54 17.67
N HIS A 167 -4.88 4.53 16.95
CA HIS A 167 -4.21 5.78 16.62
C HIS A 167 -4.77 7.00 17.36
N ASP A 168 -5.76 6.85 18.25
CA ASP A 168 -6.38 8.00 18.93
C ASP A 168 -5.33 8.83 19.72
N ALA A 169 -4.43 8.14 20.43
CA ALA A 169 -3.35 8.78 21.18
C ALA A 169 -2.36 9.53 20.28
N VAL A 170 -1.96 8.92 19.14
CA VAL A 170 -0.98 9.55 18.26
C VAL A 170 -1.60 10.68 17.42
N ILE A 171 -2.88 10.57 17.05
CA ILE A 171 -3.62 11.66 16.41
C ILE A 171 -3.68 12.87 17.35
N ALA A 172 -4.00 12.65 18.64
CA ALA A 172 -4.00 13.72 19.63
C ALA A 172 -2.60 14.34 19.81
N GLN A 173 -1.55 13.52 19.85
CA GLN A 173 -0.16 14.00 19.91
C GLN A 173 0.19 14.88 18.70
N LEU A 174 -0.11 14.41 17.49
CA LEU A 174 0.13 15.16 16.24
C LEU A 174 -0.59 16.52 16.27
N GLN A 175 -1.86 16.54 16.66
CA GLN A 175 -2.64 17.79 16.76
C GLN A 175 -2.08 18.75 17.81
N GLN A 176 -1.59 18.24 18.96
CA GLN A 176 -0.95 19.04 20.00
C GLN A 176 0.38 19.65 19.54
N LEU A 177 1.15 18.95 18.70
CA LEU A 177 2.35 19.48 18.05
C LEU A 177 2.05 20.57 17.01
N GLY A 178 0.78 20.71 16.62
CA GLY A 178 0.31 21.73 15.68
C GLY A 178 0.39 21.33 14.21
N VAL A 179 0.74 20.09 13.88
CA VAL A 179 0.69 19.60 12.49
C VAL A 179 -0.76 19.41 12.02
N ARG A 180 -0.98 19.43 10.71
CA ARG A 180 -2.28 19.12 10.10
C ARG A 180 -2.42 17.61 10.02
N VAL A 181 -3.58 17.07 10.42
CA VAL A 181 -3.82 15.61 10.43
C VAL A 181 -4.96 15.25 9.49
N PHE A 182 -4.65 14.44 8.47
CA PHE A 182 -5.65 13.81 7.59
C PHE A 182 -5.90 12.38 8.08
N ALA A 183 -6.93 12.22 8.90
CA ALA A 183 -7.33 10.91 9.42
C ALA A 183 -8.24 10.20 8.40
N ILE A 184 -7.74 9.14 7.74
CA ILE A 184 -8.44 8.42 6.66
C ILE A 184 -9.05 7.10 7.14
N PRO A 185 -10.24 6.70 6.68
CA PRO A 185 -10.92 5.53 7.23
C PRO A 185 -10.22 4.20 6.92
N ASP A 186 -9.72 4.05 5.69
CA ASP A 186 -9.01 2.89 5.13
C ASP A 186 -8.08 3.41 4.00
N GLY A 187 -7.22 2.57 3.42
CA GLY A 187 -6.40 2.95 2.26
C GLY A 187 -5.07 3.63 2.54
N ASP A 188 -4.20 2.96 3.29
CA ASP A 188 -2.85 3.49 3.55
C ASP A 188 -1.88 3.31 2.37
N VAL A 189 -2.12 2.40 1.42
CA VAL A 189 -1.34 2.29 0.18
C VAL A 189 -1.52 3.53 -0.68
N ALA A 190 -2.76 3.89 -1.02
CA ALA A 190 -3.04 5.10 -1.80
C ALA A 190 -2.54 6.36 -1.09
N ALA A 191 -2.76 6.45 0.22
CA ALA A 191 -2.31 7.58 1.02
C ALA A 191 -0.78 7.69 1.10
N SER A 192 -0.04 6.58 1.05
CA SER A 192 1.43 6.61 1.01
C SER A 192 1.94 7.32 -0.25
N ILE A 193 1.31 7.07 -1.39
CA ILE A 193 1.70 7.64 -2.70
C ILE A 193 1.51 9.16 -2.69
N LEU A 194 0.53 9.68 -1.96
CA LEU A 194 0.27 11.12 -1.85
C LEU A 194 1.49 11.89 -1.31
N THR A 195 2.33 11.28 -0.47
CA THR A 195 3.59 11.89 0.01
C THR A 195 4.56 12.25 -1.11
N CYS A 196 4.39 11.64 -2.29
CA CYS A 196 5.21 11.85 -3.48
C CYS A 196 4.49 12.68 -4.56
N MET A 197 3.24 13.11 -4.32
CA MET A 197 2.44 13.85 -5.30
C MET A 197 2.50 15.35 -5.00
N PRO A 198 3.04 16.19 -5.91
CA PRO A 198 3.27 17.61 -5.63
C PRO A 198 1.99 18.42 -5.44
N ASP A 199 0.88 17.99 -6.05
CA ASP A 199 -0.43 18.63 -5.92
C ASP A 199 -1.21 18.14 -4.68
N SER A 200 -0.68 17.14 -3.96
CA SER A 200 -1.24 16.72 -2.68
C SER A 200 -0.67 17.57 -1.55
N GLU A 201 -1.49 17.84 -0.54
CA GLU A 201 -1.03 18.52 0.66
C GLU A 201 -0.34 17.57 1.65
N VAL A 202 -0.41 16.25 1.43
CA VAL A 202 0.14 15.22 2.32
C VAL A 202 1.67 15.19 2.21
N ASP A 203 2.35 15.41 3.33
CA ASP A 203 3.81 15.36 3.41
C ASP A 203 4.31 14.01 3.96
N VAL A 204 3.57 13.43 4.91
CA VAL A 204 3.96 12.26 5.69
C VAL A 204 2.80 11.29 5.81
N LEU A 205 3.06 9.99 5.69
CA LEU A 205 2.18 8.96 6.24
C LEU A 205 2.82 8.36 7.49
N TYR A 206 2.06 8.32 8.58
CA TYR A 206 2.49 7.69 9.82
C TYR A 206 1.37 6.85 10.43
N GLY A 207 1.72 5.68 10.96
CA GLY A 207 0.84 4.86 11.78
C GLY A 207 0.96 3.35 11.50
N ILE A 208 0.10 2.58 12.14
CA ILE A 208 0.06 1.12 12.09
C ILE A 208 -1.03 0.65 11.11
N GLY A 209 -0.60 -0.04 10.06
CA GLY A 209 -1.44 -0.67 9.03
C GLY A 209 -0.97 -2.09 8.71
N GLY A 210 -1.51 -2.73 7.67
CA GLY A 210 -1.10 -4.09 7.30
C GLY A 210 0.32 -4.13 6.74
N ALA A 211 1.08 -5.16 7.11
CA ALA A 211 2.45 -5.37 6.66
C ALA A 211 2.56 -5.65 5.15
N PRO A 212 1.69 -6.49 4.54
CA PRO A 212 1.63 -6.67 3.10
C PRO A 212 1.52 -5.35 2.30
N GLU A 213 0.58 -4.49 2.70
CA GLU A 213 0.34 -3.16 2.13
C GLU A 213 1.54 -2.23 2.35
N GLY A 214 2.25 -2.41 3.47
CA GLY A 214 3.51 -1.72 3.75
C GLY A 214 4.61 -2.06 2.75
N VAL A 215 4.71 -3.32 2.30
CA VAL A 215 5.68 -3.73 1.28
C VAL A 215 5.31 -3.19 -0.10
N VAL A 216 4.01 -3.21 -0.46
CA VAL A 216 3.52 -2.58 -1.71
C VAL A 216 3.82 -1.07 -1.71
N SER A 217 3.55 -0.40 -0.57
CA SER A 217 3.89 1.01 -0.38
C SER A 217 5.40 1.23 -0.50
N ALA A 218 6.23 0.41 0.13
CA ALA A 218 7.69 0.52 0.03
C ALA A 218 8.19 0.36 -1.42
N ALA A 219 7.57 -0.52 -2.21
CA ALA A 219 7.91 -0.72 -3.62
C ALA A 219 7.66 0.54 -4.45
N VAL A 220 6.46 1.12 -4.36
CA VAL A 220 6.11 2.33 -5.13
C VAL A 220 6.86 3.56 -4.63
N ILE A 221 7.05 3.71 -3.32
CA ILE A 221 7.79 4.84 -2.73
C ILE A 221 9.25 4.80 -3.15
N ARG A 222 9.87 3.61 -3.20
CA ARG A 222 11.22 3.44 -3.75
C ARG A 222 11.28 3.83 -5.23
N ALA A 223 10.28 3.45 -6.03
CA ALA A 223 10.22 3.80 -7.46
C ALA A 223 10.05 5.32 -7.68
N LEU A 224 9.41 6.02 -6.75
CA LEU A 224 9.22 7.47 -6.76
C LEU A 224 10.35 8.24 -6.05
N ASP A 225 11.43 7.57 -5.65
CA ASP A 225 12.60 8.14 -4.95
C ASP A 225 12.31 8.68 -3.54
N GLY A 226 11.20 8.30 -2.92
CA GLY A 226 10.90 8.54 -1.52
C GLY A 226 11.54 7.51 -0.59
N ILE A 227 11.07 7.47 0.67
CA ILE A 227 11.47 6.45 1.65
C ILE A 227 10.28 5.96 2.47
N CYS A 228 10.23 4.66 2.69
CA CYS A 228 9.31 3.99 3.61
C CYS A 228 10.15 3.24 4.64
N ARG A 229 9.95 3.53 5.92
CA ARG A 229 10.47 2.74 7.04
C ARG A 229 9.30 1.99 7.67
N GLY A 230 9.52 0.71 7.95
CA GLY A 230 8.53 -0.18 8.53
C GLY A 230 9.10 -0.96 9.71
N ALA A 231 8.29 -1.16 10.75
CA ALA A 231 8.58 -2.09 11.85
C ALA A 231 7.36 -3.00 12.07
N CYS A 232 7.55 -4.32 12.06
CA CYS A 232 6.45 -5.26 12.28
C CYS A 232 6.03 -5.29 13.76
N TRP A 233 4.73 -5.26 14.00
CA TRP A 233 4.11 -5.28 15.33
C TRP A 233 3.42 -6.61 15.57
N LEU A 234 3.91 -7.37 16.56
CA LEU A 234 3.15 -8.50 17.09
C LEU A 234 1.93 -7.94 17.82
N ALA A 235 0.73 -8.29 17.36
CA ALA A 235 -0.48 -7.96 18.09
C ALA A 235 -0.43 -8.66 19.45
N THR A 236 -0.32 -7.90 20.53
CA THR A 236 -0.55 -8.43 21.88
C THR A 236 -2.06 -8.57 22.05
N THR A 237 -2.51 -9.81 22.28
CA THR A 237 -3.90 -10.16 22.63
C THR A 237 -4.42 -9.36 23.80
#